data_AF-A0A7G9B4C0-F1
#
_entry.id   AF-A0A7G9B4C0-F1
#
_cell.length_a   1.000
_cell.length_b   1.000
_cell.length_c   1.000
_cell.angle_alpha   90.00
_cell.angle_beta   90.00
_cell.angle_gamma   90.00
#
_symmetry.space_group_name_H-M   'P 1'
#
loop_
_entity.id
_entity.type
_entity.pdbx_description
1 polymer ?
#
loop_
_entity_poly.entity_id
_entity_poly.type
_entity_poly.pdbx_seq_one_letter_code
_entity_poly.pdbx_strand_id
1 'polypeptide(L)'
;MKRRLLALLLCAALLCTGTALAAEDSMENFTRVKTYTRQFSDLAPASAHYASVAALYEYGLTVGKGNGTFGVQDSLSVGEAVVFAGRIRSLYRTGDAEAGANGYRSAAGTLEEPYRTYVPYLSYLQAEAVLGSELEGVLDKAATRAQMAHVLAHVLPDSALPSINDQAVTEGYATGRYITDVTEYTPYQPDILKLYKCGILQGSGSTGTFRPASNITRGEAASMLSRMVDESLRLQLDWSAAPDYSAVGTTMADLVPTAQFVANPASAAEIRGNVRSMLASGQRTMSLQYPGNSLTASFVNNLLNSALTNVKSYCEQMYNTVSCTYDLAKGTVTLNFSAASSTASQLSSYRSFSMDRAIEVHDQLWESGEITADMTEYDKARVYYAWVCENCYYDQGASDLSLSHLAYSVFAYGKAVCDGYTGAYNLLLKLEGIQCYGLSNADHIWTVANLDGTDYHIDTTWGDSGAKTDYAYFGMTSAQSWAAHPW
;
A
#
# COMPACT_ATOMS: atom_id res chain seq x y z
N MET A 1 -71.30 -47.03 4.51
CA MET A 1 -69.84 -47.23 4.34
C MET A 1 -69.22 -46.40 3.20
N LYS A 2 -69.89 -46.15 2.07
CA LYS A 2 -69.29 -45.43 0.91
C LYS A 2 -68.89 -43.96 1.15
N ARG A 3 -69.60 -43.21 2.01
CA ARG A 3 -69.26 -41.79 2.31
C ARG A 3 -68.05 -41.62 3.25
N ARG A 4 -67.70 -42.62 4.07
CA ARG A 4 -66.53 -42.56 4.96
C ARG A 4 -65.23 -42.91 4.24
N LEU A 5 -65.28 -43.76 3.21
CA LEU A 5 -64.13 -44.08 2.35
C LEU A 5 -63.70 -42.90 1.46
N LEU A 6 -64.65 -42.11 0.95
CA LEU A 6 -64.34 -40.92 0.14
C LEU A 6 -63.69 -39.79 0.96
N ALA A 7 -64.09 -39.62 2.22
CA ALA A 7 -63.48 -38.63 3.12
C ALA A 7 -62.04 -39.03 3.54
N LEU A 8 -61.80 -40.33 3.76
CA LEU A 8 -60.46 -40.86 4.08
C LEU A 8 -59.51 -40.80 2.87
N LEU A 9 -59.99 -41.01 1.64
CA LEU A 9 -59.20 -40.83 0.42
C LEU A 9 -58.88 -39.35 0.13
N LEU A 10 -59.78 -38.42 0.46
CA LEU A 10 -59.52 -36.98 0.32
C LEU A 10 -58.49 -36.49 1.36
N CYS A 11 -58.56 -36.97 2.61
CA CYS A 11 -57.55 -36.67 3.63
C CYS A 11 -56.18 -37.29 3.31
N ALA A 12 -56.13 -38.49 2.73
CA ALA A 12 -54.88 -39.10 2.27
C ALA A 12 -54.28 -38.38 1.05
N ALA A 13 -55.12 -37.86 0.14
CA ALA A 13 -54.67 -37.06 -1.00
C ALA A 13 -54.16 -35.66 -0.58
N LEU A 14 -54.72 -35.06 0.48
CA LEU A 14 -54.26 -33.80 1.07
C LEU A 14 -53.02 -33.96 1.97
N LEU A 15 -52.68 -35.18 2.41
CA LEU A 15 -51.46 -35.48 3.16
C LEU A 15 -50.28 -35.92 2.26
N CYS A 16 -50.54 -36.17 0.97
CA CYS A 16 -49.49 -36.47 -0.03
C CYS A 16 -49.06 -35.25 -0.85
N THR A 17 -49.63 -34.06 -0.60
CA THR A 17 -48.99 -32.81 -1.02
C THR A 17 -47.86 -32.55 -0.05
N GLY A 18 -46.67 -33.09 -0.36
CA GLY A 18 -45.45 -32.64 0.30
C GLY A 18 -45.41 -31.13 0.16
N THR A 19 -45.64 -30.40 1.25
CA THR A 19 -45.22 -29.01 1.34
C THR A 19 -43.72 -29.07 1.11
N ALA A 20 -43.26 -28.63 -0.07
CA ALA A 20 -41.85 -28.32 -0.25
C ALA A 20 -41.52 -27.37 0.90
N LEU A 21 -40.76 -27.87 1.88
CA LEU A 21 -40.20 -27.02 2.91
C LEU A 21 -39.46 -25.92 2.15
N ALA A 22 -39.82 -24.66 2.37
CA ALA A 22 -39.06 -23.55 1.86
C ALA A 22 -37.60 -23.81 2.27
N ALA A 23 -36.67 -23.79 1.31
CA ALA A 23 -35.27 -24.00 1.63
C ALA A 23 -34.85 -23.01 2.74
N GLU A 24 -34.07 -23.47 3.69
CA GLU A 24 -33.46 -22.55 4.65
C GLU A 24 -32.34 -21.77 3.95
N ASP A 25 -32.14 -20.52 4.36
CA ASP A 25 -31.04 -19.66 3.93
C ASP A 25 -29.70 -20.40 4.11
N SER A 26 -29.07 -20.84 3.01
CA SER A 26 -27.90 -21.72 3.09
C SER A 26 -27.03 -21.67 1.83
N MET A 27 -25.72 -21.78 2.02
CA MET A 27 -24.74 -22.00 0.94
C MET A 27 -24.94 -23.37 0.26
N GLU A 28 -25.56 -24.35 0.93
CA GLU A 28 -25.84 -25.67 0.36
C GLU A 28 -26.86 -25.63 -0.78
N ASN A 29 -27.65 -24.55 -0.87
CA ASN A 29 -28.60 -24.35 -1.96
C ASN A 29 -27.90 -24.07 -3.31
N PHE A 30 -26.61 -23.70 -3.29
CA PHE A 30 -25.81 -23.57 -4.51
C PHE A 30 -25.37 -24.95 -5.00
N THR A 31 -26.22 -25.57 -5.81
CA THR A 31 -25.95 -26.88 -6.42
C THR A 31 -25.70 -26.76 -7.92
N ARG A 32 -24.77 -27.56 -8.43
CA ARG A 32 -24.54 -27.67 -9.88
C ARG A 32 -25.63 -28.54 -10.49
N VAL A 33 -26.55 -27.92 -11.19
CA VAL A 33 -27.73 -28.54 -11.81
C VAL A 33 -27.55 -28.83 -13.31
N LYS A 34 -26.45 -28.34 -13.90
CA LYS A 34 -26.07 -28.58 -15.30
C LYS A 34 -24.62 -29.02 -15.40
N THR A 35 -24.22 -29.50 -16.58
CA THR A 35 -22.83 -29.84 -16.92
C THR A 35 -22.38 -28.98 -18.09
N TYR A 36 -21.24 -28.31 -17.97
CA TYR A 36 -20.69 -27.51 -19.06
C TYR A 36 -19.90 -28.38 -20.04
N THR A 37 -20.36 -28.44 -21.29
CA THR A 37 -19.73 -29.19 -22.39
C THR A 37 -19.41 -28.27 -23.58
N ARG A 38 -18.95 -27.05 -23.27
CA ARG A 38 -18.57 -25.99 -24.24
C ARG A 38 -19.77 -25.38 -24.98
N GLN A 39 -20.80 -25.02 -24.23
CA GLN A 39 -22.00 -24.35 -24.77
C GLN A 39 -21.71 -22.99 -25.43
N PHE A 40 -20.57 -22.37 -25.16
CA PHE A 40 -20.23 -21.03 -25.64
C PHE A 40 -19.10 -21.07 -26.66
N SER A 41 -19.38 -20.62 -27.88
CA SER A 41 -18.40 -20.70 -28.99
C SER A 41 -17.21 -19.76 -28.84
N ASP A 42 -17.34 -18.70 -28.04
CA ASP A 42 -16.32 -17.68 -27.77
C ASP A 42 -15.50 -17.96 -26.49
N LEU A 43 -15.72 -19.08 -25.81
CA LEU A 43 -15.02 -19.45 -24.59
C LEU A 43 -14.03 -20.59 -24.83
N ALA A 44 -12.78 -20.25 -25.14
CA ALA A 44 -11.70 -21.22 -25.29
C ALA A 44 -11.27 -21.81 -23.93
N PRO A 45 -10.89 -23.10 -23.85
CA PRO A 45 -10.38 -23.74 -22.62
C PRO A 45 -9.19 -23.04 -21.96
N ALA A 46 -8.36 -22.34 -22.74
CA ALA A 46 -7.21 -21.58 -22.25
C ALA A 46 -7.57 -20.19 -21.69
N SER A 47 -8.84 -19.77 -21.77
CA SER A 47 -9.27 -18.48 -21.24
C SER A 47 -9.16 -18.43 -19.72
N ALA A 48 -8.65 -17.32 -19.19
CA ALA A 48 -8.61 -17.08 -17.74
C ALA A 48 -10.00 -17.09 -17.08
N HIS A 49 -11.08 -16.93 -17.86
CA HIS A 49 -12.46 -16.96 -17.38
C HIS A 49 -13.16 -18.30 -17.60
N TYR A 50 -12.50 -19.31 -18.17
CA TYR A 50 -13.14 -20.57 -18.54
C TYR A 50 -13.83 -21.24 -17.35
N ALA A 51 -13.11 -21.41 -16.24
CA ALA A 51 -13.64 -22.04 -15.04
C ALA A 51 -14.82 -21.27 -14.44
N SER A 52 -14.71 -19.94 -14.34
CA SER A 52 -15.76 -19.08 -13.79
C SER A 52 -17.04 -19.13 -14.62
N VAL A 53 -16.91 -19.02 -15.96
CA VAL A 53 -18.06 -19.03 -16.87
C VAL A 53 -18.72 -20.40 -16.91
N ALA A 54 -17.93 -21.48 -16.92
CA ALA A 54 -18.44 -22.85 -16.82
C ALA A 54 -19.23 -23.04 -15.51
N ALA A 55 -18.66 -22.61 -14.37
CA ALA A 55 -19.33 -22.69 -13.07
C ALA A 55 -20.69 -21.96 -13.08
N LEU A 56 -20.76 -20.72 -13.60
CA LEU A 56 -22.04 -20.00 -13.68
C LEU A 56 -23.09 -20.74 -14.52
N TYR A 57 -22.68 -21.41 -15.60
CA TYR A 57 -23.60 -22.21 -16.39
C TYR A 57 -24.11 -23.42 -15.58
N GLU A 58 -23.21 -24.10 -14.88
CA GLU A 58 -23.50 -25.30 -14.09
C GLU A 58 -24.41 -25.01 -12.88
N TYR A 59 -24.24 -23.85 -12.23
CA TYR A 59 -25.15 -23.34 -11.20
C TYR A 59 -26.46 -22.78 -11.77
N GLY A 60 -26.66 -22.80 -13.09
CA GLY A 60 -27.89 -22.32 -13.71
C GLY A 60 -28.03 -20.79 -13.73
N LEU A 61 -27.00 -20.04 -13.37
CA LEU A 61 -27.02 -18.57 -13.29
C LEU A 61 -26.98 -17.90 -14.67
N THR A 62 -26.45 -18.58 -15.69
CA THR A 62 -26.38 -18.08 -17.07
C THR A 62 -26.75 -19.13 -18.10
N VAL A 63 -27.28 -18.66 -19.23
CA VAL A 63 -27.48 -19.44 -20.47
C VAL A 63 -26.70 -18.85 -21.65
N GLY A 64 -25.87 -17.83 -21.40
CA GLY A 64 -25.20 -17.05 -22.45
C GLY A 64 -26.17 -16.15 -23.22
N LYS A 65 -25.75 -15.74 -24.41
CA LYS A 65 -26.50 -14.91 -25.34
C LYS A 65 -27.23 -15.79 -26.36
N GLY A 66 -28.31 -15.27 -26.95
CA GLY A 66 -29.12 -15.99 -27.94
C GLY A 66 -28.38 -16.42 -29.21
N ASN A 67 -27.19 -15.88 -29.46
CA ASN A 67 -26.33 -16.25 -30.59
C ASN A 67 -25.34 -17.39 -30.29
N GLY A 68 -25.42 -18.03 -29.11
CA GLY A 68 -24.53 -19.12 -28.71
C GLY A 68 -23.17 -18.70 -28.13
N THR A 69 -22.98 -17.40 -27.85
CA THR A 69 -21.78 -16.86 -27.19
C THR A 69 -22.04 -16.54 -25.72
N PHE A 70 -20.99 -16.47 -24.90
CA PHE A 70 -21.07 -15.86 -23.58
C PHE A 70 -20.91 -14.34 -23.64
N GLY A 71 -20.06 -13.85 -24.55
CA GLY A 71 -19.69 -12.44 -24.68
C GLY A 71 -18.61 -12.03 -23.69
N VAL A 72 -17.53 -12.81 -23.56
CA VAL A 72 -16.53 -12.67 -22.47
C VAL A 72 -15.99 -11.23 -22.32
N GLN A 73 -15.76 -10.54 -23.44
CA GLN A 73 -15.20 -9.18 -23.48
C GLN A 73 -16.26 -8.08 -23.52
N ASP A 74 -17.53 -8.44 -23.62
CA ASP A 74 -18.60 -7.44 -23.72
C ASP A 74 -18.82 -6.79 -22.36
N SER A 75 -19.10 -5.49 -22.36
CA SER A 75 -19.51 -4.77 -21.15
C SER A 75 -20.81 -5.34 -20.61
N LEU A 76 -20.87 -5.57 -19.30
CA LEU A 76 -22.10 -5.92 -18.59
C LEU A 76 -22.89 -4.66 -18.28
N SER A 77 -24.22 -4.67 -18.45
CA SER A 77 -25.08 -3.57 -18.00
C SER A 77 -25.35 -3.64 -16.49
N VAL A 78 -25.73 -2.51 -15.89
CA VAL A 78 -26.14 -2.46 -14.47
C VAL A 78 -27.34 -3.38 -14.22
N GLY A 79 -28.31 -3.40 -15.14
CA GLY A 79 -29.46 -4.29 -15.06
C GLY A 79 -29.11 -5.78 -15.11
N GLU A 80 -28.16 -6.18 -15.95
CA GLU A 80 -27.67 -7.57 -15.95
C GLU A 80 -26.95 -7.93 -14.65
N ALA A 81 -26.17 -7.02 -14.07
CA ALA A 81 -25.55 -7.24 -12.75
C ALA A 81 -26.62 -7.48 -11.66
N VAL A 82 -27.68 -6.68 -11.66
CA VAL A 82 -28.84 -6.82 -10.76
C VAL A 82 -29.55 -8.16 -10.95
N VAL A 83 -29.72 -8.62 -12.20
CA VAL A 83 -30.31 -9.95 -12.48
C VAL A 83 -29.47 -11.06 -11.85
N PHE A 84 -28.13 -11.02 -12.01
CA PHE A 84 -27.26 -12.01 -11.40
C PHE A 84 -27.31 -11.98 -9.88
N ALA A 85 -27.27 -10.79 -9.27
CA ALA A 85 -27.40 -10.63 -7.83
C ALA A 85 -28.73 -11.18 -7.29
N GLY A 86 -29.84 -10.86 -7.97
CA GLY A 86 -31.17 -11.35 -7.61
C GLY A 86 -31.27 -12.88 -7.68
N ARG A 87 -30.66 -13.48 -8.70
CA ARG A 87 -30.60 -14.94 -8.83
C ARG A 87 -29.78 -15.61 -7.73
N ILE A 88 -28.62 -15.06 -7.40
CA ILE A 88 -27.77 -15.58 -6.32
C ILE A 88 -28.51 -15.49 -4.98
N ARG A 89 -29.14 -14.33 -4.69
CA ARG A 89 -29.95 -14.16 -3.48
C ARG A 89 -31.10 -15.17 -3.43
N SER A 90 -31.83 -15.33 -4.53
CA SER A 90 -32.97 -16.24 -4.61
C SER A 90 -32.53 -17.70 -4.42
N LEU A 91 -31.44 -18.14 -5.06
CA LEU A 91 -30.85 -19.46 -4.83
C LEU A 91 -30.48 -19.67 -3.36
N TYR A 92 -29.75 -18.73 -2.76
CA TYR A 92 -29.36 -18.83 -1.34
C TYR A 92 -30.55 -19.05 -0.42
N ARG A 93 -31.67 -18.36 -0.68
CA ARG A 93 -32.86 -18.40 0.18
C ARG A 93 -33.87 -19.51 -0.16
N THR A 94 -33.92 -19.96 -1.40
CA THR A 94 -35.04 -20.79 -1.88
C THR A 94 -34.62 -22.02 -2.65
N GLY A 95 -33.35 -22.14 -3.04
CA GLY A 95 -32.88 -23.17 -3.97
C GLY A 95 -33.31 -22.95 -5.43
N ASP A 96 -34.04 -21.87 -5.74
CA ASP A 96 -34.48 -21.50 -7.08
C ASP A 96 -34.02 -20.08 -7.42
N ALA A 97 -33.35 -19.90 -8.56
CA ALA A 97 -32.83 -18.61 -9.01
C ALA A 97 -33.93 -17.59 -9.39
N GLU A 98 -35.14 -18.05 -9.71
CA GLU A 98 -36.20 -17.21 -10.26
C GLU A 98 -37.32 -16.92 -9.24
N ALA A 99 -37.40 -17.69 -8.14
CA ALA A 99 -38.46 -17.60 -7.16
C ALA A 99 -38.64 -16.19 -6.56
N GLY A 100 -37.54 -15.51 -6.22
CA GLY A 100 -37.57 -14.16 -5.67
C GLY A 100 -38.17 -13.13 -6.64
N ALA A 101 -37.65 -13.07 -7.87
CA ALA A 101 -38.10 -12.11 -8.88
C ALA A 101 -39.53 -12.38 -9.38
N ASN A 102 -39.99 -13.64 -9.35
CA ASN A 102 -41.34 -14.02 -9.80
C ASN A 102 -42.45 -13.24 -9.09
N GLY A 103 -42.28 -12.90 -7.81
CA GLY A 103 -43.24 -12.09 -7.05
C GLY A 103 -43.44 -10.67 -7.57
N TYR A 104 -42.52 -10.15 -8.39
CA TYR A 104 -42.47 -8.77 -8.85
C TYR A 104 -42.70 -8.62 -10.37
N ARG A 105 -42.88 -9.73 -11.10
CA ARG A 105 -43.02 -9.70 -12.58
C ARG A 105 -44.29 -9.01 -13.06
N SER A 106 -45.39 -9.11 -12.30
CA SER A 106 -46.67 -8.49 -12.67
C SER A 106 -46.58 -6.96 -12.72
N ALA A 107 -45.85 -6.35 -11.79
CA ALA A 107 -45.66 -4.91 -11.72
C ALA A 107 -44.79 -4.37 -12.87
N ALA A 108 -43.89 -5.19 -13.42
CA ALA A 108 -43.01 -4.81 -14.53
C ALA A 108 -43.65 -5.00 -15.92
N GLY A 109 -44.82 -5.61 -16.03
CA GLY A 109 -45.42 -6.04 -17.31
C GLY A 109 -45.66 -4.90 -18.32
N THR A 110 -45.82 -3.66 -17.84
CA THR A 110 -46.04 -2.46 -18.67
C THR A 110 -44.75 -1.78 -19.14
N LEU A 111 -43.59 -2.17 -18.60
CA LEU A 111 -42.29 -1.58 -18.97
C LEU A 111 -41.82 -2.09 -20.33
N GLU A 112 -40.97 -1.32 -21.00
CA GLU A 112 -40.29 -1.75 -22.22
C GLU A 112 -39.02 -2.56 -21.90
N GLU A 113 -38.51 -3.32 -22.87
CA GLU A 113 -37.20 -3.95 -22.72
C GLU A 113 -36.08 -2.89 -22.80
N PRO A 114 -34.99 -3.04 -22.03
CA PRO A 114 -34.69 -4.19 -21.17
C PRO A 114 -35.22 -4.06 -19.73
N TYR A 115 -35.89 -2.95 -19.38
CA TYR A 115 -36.37 -2.68 -18.02
C TYR A 115 -37.38 -3.71 -17.52
N ARG A 116 -38.25 -4.24 -18.38
CA ARG A 116 -39.18 -5.33 -18.03
C ARG A 116 -38.44 -6.56 -17.49
N THR A 117 -37.24 -6.83 -18.01
CA THR A 117 -36.39 -7.94 -17.55
C THR A 117 -35.70 -7.64 -16.22
N TYR A 118 -35.20 -6.41 -16.03
CA TYR A 118 -34.36 -6.04 -14.89
C TYR A 118 -35.14 -5.68 -13.61
N VAL A 119 -36.23 -4.93 -13.76
CA VAL A 119 -36.97 -4.36 -12.63
C VAL A 119 -37.49 -5.40 -11.63
N PRO A 120 -38.00 -6.59 -12.03
CA PRO A 120 -38.43 -7.60 -11.06
C PRO A 120 -37.32 -8.04 -10.08
N TYR A 121 -36.07 -8.12 -10.56
CA TYR A 121 -34.92 -8.47 -9.72
C TYR A 121 -34.50 -7.30 -8.83
N LEU A 122 -34.51 -6.07 -9.36
CA LEU A 122 -34.24 -4.88 -8.56
C LEU A 122 -35.25 -4.75 -7.42
N SER A 123 -36.55 -4.86 -7.71
CA SER A 123 -37.61 -4.76 -6.70
C SER A 123 -37.52 -5.87 -5.65
N TYR A 124 -37.11 -7.08 -6.05
CA TYR A 124 -36.84 -8.17 -5.11
C TYR A 124 -35.68 -7.82 -4.17
N LEU A 125 -34.54 -7.38 -4.71
CA LEU A 125 -33.37 -7.00 -3.90
C LEU A 125 -33.66 -5.79 -2.99
N GLN A 126 -34.47 -4.83 -3.45
CA GLN A 126 -34.90 -3.68 -2.66
C GLN A 126 -35.84 -4.08 -1.51
N ALA A 127 -36.79 -4.98 -1.75
CA ALA A 127 -37.69 -5.49 -0.71
C ALA A 127 -36.93 -6.26 0.38
N GLU A 128 -35.82 -6.89 0.01
CA GLU A 128 -34.89 -7.58 0.91
C GLU A 128 -33.87 -6.65 1.57
N ALA A 129 -33.94 -5.34 1.30
CA ALA A 129 -32.97 -4.33 1.76
C ALA A 129 -31.51 -4.64 1.37
N VAL A 130 -31.32 -5.38 0.26
CA VAL A 130 -30.00 -5.66 -0.32
C VAL A 130 -29.50 -4.48 -1.15
N LEU A 131 -30.39 -3.80 -1.87
CA LEU A 131 -30.11 -2.60 -2.66
C LEU A 131 -31.11 -1.48 -2.34
N GLY A 132 -30.69 -0.23 -2.54
CA GLY A 132 -31.58 0.92 -2.45
C GLY A 132 -32.07 1.37 -3.83
N SER A 133 -32.34 2.66 -3.98
CA SER A 133 -32.80 3.27 -5.24
C SER A 133 -31.67 3.86 -6.09
N GLU A 134 -30.41 3.73 -5.67
CA GLU A 134 -29.23 4.34 -6.30
C GLU A 134 -28.95 3.87 -7.73
N LEU A 135 -29.49 2.71 -8.13
CA LEU A 135 -29.33 2.16 -9.49
C LEU A 135 -30.55 2.42 -10.39
N GLU A 136 -31.59 3.08 -9.87
CA GLU A 136 -32.77 3.44 -10.66
C GLU A 136 -32.39 4.42 -11.77
N GLY A 137 -32.90 4.17 -12.99
CA GLY A 137 -32.65 5.01 -14.16
C GLY A 137 -31.31 4.79 -14.86
N VAL A 138 -30.44 3.88 -14.37
CA VAL A 138 -29.17 3.54 -15.03
C VAL A 138 -29.05 2.06 -15.42
N LEU A 139 -30.13 1.28 -15.30
CA LEU A 139 -30.13 -0.16 -15.55
C LEU A 139 -29.75 -0.55 -16.99
N ASP A 140 -30.00 0.31 -17.97
CA ASP A 140 -29.65 0.11 -19.38
C ASP A 140 -28.20 0.52 -19.72
N LYS A 141 -27.47 1.10 -18.76
CA LYS A 141 -26.09 1.58 -18.97
C LYS A 141 -25.08 0.49 -18.64
N ALA A 142 -23.89 0.60 -19.23
CA ALA A 142 -22.75 -0.24 -18.87
C ALA A 142 -22.40 -0.03 -17.38
N ALA A 143 -22.21 -1.12 -16.65
CA ALA A 143 -21.85 -1.09 -15.24
C ALA A 143 -20.36 -0.77 -15.08
N THR A 144 -20.07 0.18 -14.20
CA THR A 144 -18.71 0.36 -13.69
C THR A 144 -18.34 -0.76 -12.73
N ARG A 145 -17.05 -0.98 -12.52
CA ARG A 145 -16.54 -1.96 -11.53
C ARG A 145 -16.99 -1.60 -10.11
N ALA A 146 -17.04 -0.31 -9.77
CA ALA A 146 -17.58 0.15 -8.48
C ALA A 146 -19.06 -0.19 -8.31
N GLN A 147 -19.90 0.01 -9.33
CA GLN A 147 -21.32 -0.39 -9.29
C GLN A 147 -21.48 -1.91 -9.18
N MET A 148 -20.65 -2.70 -9.88
CA MET A 148 -20.67 -4.15 -9.72
C MET A 148 -20.34 -4.57 -8.28
N ALA A 149 -19.32 -3.96 -7.68
CA ALA A 149 -18.94 -4.25 -6.29
C ALA A 149 -20.09 -3.92 -5.32
N HIS A 150 -20.70 -2.75 -5.47
CA HIS A 150 -21.88 -2.34 -4.68
C HIS A 150 -23.03 -3.34 -4.81
N VAL A 151 -23.37 -3.74 -6.04
CA VAL A 151 -24.44 -4.70 -6.32
C VAL A 151 -24.22 -6.04 -5.60
N LEU A 152 -22.96 -6.47 -5.43
CA LEU A 152 -22.62 -7.77 -4.87
C LEU A 152 -22.39 -7.77 -3.35
N ALA A 153 -21.93 -6.67 -2.76
CA ALA A 153 -21.44 -6.63 -1.37
C ALA A 153 -22.47 -7.01 -0.30
N HIS A 154 -23.76 -6.92 -0.63
CA HIS A 154 -24.88 -7.18 0.28
C HIS A 154 -25.77 -8.35 -0.13
N VAL A 155 -25.44 -9.06 -1.23
CA VAL A 155 -26.28 -10.14 -1.76
C VAL A 155 -26.37 -11.30 -0.78
N LEU A 156 -25.26 -11.66 -0.15
CA LEU A 156 -25.18 -12.72 0.83
C LEU A 156 -24.83 -12.13 2.22
N PRO A 157 -25.34 -12.73 3.31
CA PRO A 157 -24.97 -12.31 4.66
C PRO A 157 -23.50 -12.61 4.97
N ASP A 158 -22.95 -11.94 5.99
CA ASP A 158 -21.54 -12.11 6.38
C ASP A 158 -21.20 -13.55 6.81
N SER A 159 -22.19 -14.30 7.33
CA SER A 159 -22.03 -15.74 7.62
C SER A 159 -21.78 -16.59 6.38
N ALA A 160 -22.27 -16.16 5.22
CA ALA A 160 -22.06 -16.80 3.93
C ALA A 160 -20.82 -16.24 3.19
N LEU A 161 -20.32 -15.07 3.61
CA LEU A 161 -19.15 -14.39 3.04
C LEU A 161 -18.16 -13.95 4.13
N PRO A 162 -17.49 -14.90 4.81
CA PRO A 162 -16.51 -14.57 5.83
C PRO A 162 -15.35 -13.74 5.25
N SER A 163 -14.85 -12.78 6.03
CA SER A 163 -13.71 -11.94 5.68
C SER A 163 -12.38 -12.68 5.83
N ILE A 164 -12.08 -13.59 4.89
CA ILE A 164 -10.88 -14.43 4.92
C ILE A 164 -9.56 -13.67 4.75
N ASN A 165 -9.59 -12.45 4.21
CA ASN A 165 -8.43 -11.57 4.00
C ASN A 165 -8.49 -10.29 4.87
N ASP A 166 -9.21 -10.30 5.99
CA ASP A 166 -9.45 -9.07 6.77
C ASP A 166 -8.16 -8.34 7.17
N GLN A 167 -7.20 -9.09 7.71
CA GLN A 167 -5.91 -8.54 8.14
C GLN A 167 -5.11 -7.96 6.95
N ALA A 168 -4.87 -8.79 5.92
CA ALA A 168 -4.11 -8.41 4.74
C ALA A 168 -4.66 -7.15 4.05
N VAL A 169 -5.98 -7.06 3.88
CA VAL A 169 -6.62 -5.89 3.25
C VAL A 169 -6.57 -4.68 4.17
N THR A 170 -6.78 -4.85 5.48
CA THR A 170 -6.78 -3.72 6.43
C THR A 170 -5.39 -3.09 6.53
N GLU A 171 -4.34 -3.90 6.69
CA GLU A 171 -2.96 -3.43 6.77
C GLU A 171 -2.45 -2.91 5.41
N GLY A 172 -2.70 -3.66 4.33
CA GLY A 172 -2.28 -3.28 2.98
C GLY A 172 -2.93 -2.00 2.47
N TYR A 173 -4.19 -1.74 2.84
CA TYR A 173 -4.88 -0.49 2.51
C TYR A 173 -4.40 0.68 3.38
N ALA A 174 -4.20 0.45 4.69
CA ALA A 174 -3.76 1.50 5.62
C ALA A 174 -2.36 2.04 5.31
N THR A 175 -1.47 1.20 4.76
CA THR A 175 -0.12 1.58 4.34
C THR A 175 -0.07 2.33 3.01
N GLY A 176 -1.17 2.39 2.25
CA GLY A 176 -1.19 2.98 0.92
C GLY A 176 -0.41 2.15 -0.14
N ARG A 177 -0.07 0.90 0.15
CA ARG A 177 0.65 -0.01 -0.77
C ARG A 177 -0.30 -0.76 -1.71
N TYR A 178 -1.49 -1.12 -1.22
CA TYR A 178 -2.46 -1.91 -1.96
C TYR A 178 -3.78 -1.16 -2.16
N ILE A 179 -4.46 -1.44 -3.28
CA ILE A 179 -5.74 -0.80 -3.66
C ILE A 179 -5.64 0.74 -3.66
N THR A 180 -4.52 1.27 -4.15
CA THR A 180 -4.18 2.70 -4.06
C THR A 180 -5.10 3.63 -4.84
N ASP A 181 -5.88 3.07 -5.77
CA ASP A 181 -6.83 3.78 -6.61
C ASP A 181 -8.26 3.80 -6.04
N VAL A 182 -8.45 3.28 -4.82
CA VAL A 182 -9.67 3.40 -4.04
C VAL A 182 -9.36 4.28 -2.84
N THR A 183 -10.05 5.41 -2.75
CA THR A 183 -9.86 6.42 -1.70
C THR A 183 -11.17 6.65 -0.95
N GLU A 184 -11.13 7.44 0.12
CA GLU A 184 -12.32 7.88 0.86
C GLU A 184 -13.37 8.61 -0.01
N TYR A 185 -12.97 9.15 -1.17
CA TYR A 185 -13.87 9.80 -2.14
C TYR A 185 -14.36 8.87 -3.23
N THR A 186 -13.91 7.62 -3.25
CA THR A 186 -14.31 6.65 -4.28
C THR A 186 -15.73 6.15 -4.01
N PRO A 187 -16.65 6.23 -4.98
CA PRO A 187 -17.99 5.68 -4.83
C PRO A 187 -17.94 4.21 -4.42
N TYR A 188 -18.74 3.84 -3.41
CA TYR A 188 -18.86 2.48 -2.89
C TYR A 188 -17.55 1.90 -2.31
N GLN A 189 -16.65 2.76 -1.80
CA GLN A 189 -15.40 2.33 -1.18
C GLN A 189 -15.56 1.22 -0.12
N PRO A 190 -16.53 1.28 0.81
CA PRO A 190 -16.69 0.22 1.82
C PRO A 190 -17.02 -1.14 1.20
N ASP A 191 -17.84 -1.14 0.14
CA ASP A 191 -18.30 -2.35 -0.56
C ASP A 191 -17.16 -2.98 -1.35
N ILE A 192 -16.34 -2.15 -1.99
CA ILE A 192 -15.12 -2.59 -2.68
C ILE A 192 -14.20 -3.27 -1.68
N LEU A 193 -13.87 -2.62 -0.55
CA LEU A 193 -12.99 -3.21 0.45
C LEU A 193 -13.56 -4.49 1.06
N LYS A 194 -14.88 -4.54 1.33
CA LYS A 194 -15.56 -5.75 1.80
C LYS A 194 -15.31 -6.92 0.85
N LEU A 195 -15.46 -6.72 -0.46
CA LEU A 195 -15.27 -7.79 -1.43
C LEU A 195 -13.81 -8.24 -1.60
N TYR A 196 -12.81 -7.38 -1.34
CA TYR A 196 -11.42 -7.83 -1.19
C TYR A 196 -11.25 -8.69 0.07
N LYS A 197 -11.81 -8.25 1.20
CA LYS A 197 -11.77 -8.97 2.48
C LYS A 197 -12.41 -10.35 2.39
N CYS A 198 -13.51 -10.49 1.65
CA CYS A 198 -14.19 -11.78 1.43
C CYS A 198 -13.53 -12.67 0.36
N GLY A 199 -12.44 -12.23 -0.27
CA GLY A 199 -11.74 -13.00 -1.31
C GLY A 199 -12.48 -13.07 -2.65
N ILE A 200 -13.41 -12.14 -2.91
CA ILE A 200 -14.12 -12.04 -4.20
C ILE A 200 -13.26 -11.26 -5.20
N LEU A 201 -12.51 -10.27 -4.70
CA LEU A 201 -11.63 -9.40 -5.46
C LEU A 201 -10.15 -9.63 -5.11
N GLN A 202 -9.29 -9.47 -6.10
CA GLN A 202 -7.82 -9.33 -5.94
C GLN A 202 -7.27 -8.07 -6.62
N GLY A 203 -8.08 -7.40 -7.44
CA GLY A 203 -7.60 -6.33 -8.30
C GLY A 203 -6.66 -6.80 -9.40
N SER A 204 -5.90 -5.86 -9.95
CA SER A 204 -4.96 -6.07 -11.03
C SER A 204 -3.54 -5.69 -10.62
N GLY A 205 -2.55 -6.37 -11.18
CA GLY A 205 -1.14 -6.16 -10.85
C GLY A 205 -0.77 -6.63 -9.43
N SER A 206 0.47 -6.36 -9.04
CA SER A 206 1.01 -6.72 -7.73
C SER A 206 0.45 -5.88 -6.57
N THR A 207 -0.09 -4.69 -6.84
CA THR A 207 -0.66 -3.77 -5.85
C THR A 207 -2.18 -3.92 -5.70
N GLY A 208 -2.81 -4.84 -6.43
CA GLY A 208 -4.24 -5.10 -6.32
C GLY A 208 -5.13 -3.93 -6.76
N THR A 209 -4.70 -3.11 -7.73
CA THR A 209 -5.46 -1.96 -8.27
C THR A 209 -6.86 -2.35 -8.72
N PHE A 210 -7.90 -1.63 -8.27
CA PHE A 210 -9.30 -2.01 -8.46
C PHE A 210 -9.94 -1.49 -9.75
N ARG A 211 -9.59 -0.29 -10.20
CA ARG A 211 -10.11 0.50 -11.33
C ARG A 211 -11.61 0.83 -11.24
N PRO A 212 -12.05 1.62 -10.24
CA PRO A 212 -13.47 1.78 -9.91
C PRO A 212 -14.33 2.33 -11.05
N ALA A 213 -13.81 3.27 -11.84
CA ALA A 213 -14.55 3.94 -12.91
C ALA A 213 -14.57 3.17 -14.25
N SER A 214 -13.81 2.08 -14.38
CA SER A 214 -13.80 1.30 -15.63
C SER A 214 -15.06 0.47 -15.76
N ASN A 215 -15.54 0.28 -16.99
CA ASN A 215 -16.65 -0.65 -17.25
C ASN A 215 -16.19 -2.09 -16.98
N ILE A 216 -17.07 -2.90 -16.39
CA ILE A 216 -16.80 -4.31 -16.15
C ILE A 216 -17.23 -5.16 -17.36
N THR A 217 -16.39 -6.11 -17.74
CA THR A 217 -16.71 -7.11 -18.76
C THR A 217 -17.51 -8.28 -18.15
N ARG A 218 -18.23 -9.01 -18.99
CA ARG A 218 -18.95 -10.23 -18.58
C ARG A 218 -18.01 -11.30 -18.03
N GLY A 219 -16.79 -11.42 -18.55
CA GLY A 219 -15.77 -12.35 -18.05
C GLY A 219 -15.30 -12.02 -16.64
N GLU A 220 -15.00 -10.74 -16.37
CA GLU A 220 -14.62 -10.28 -15.03
C GLU A 220 -15.77 -10.45 -14.03
N ALA A 221 -16.99 -10.09 -14.43
CA ALA A 221 -18.19 -10.31 -13.62
C ALA A 221 -18.40 -11.80 -13.33
N ALA A 222 -18.15 -12.69 -14.31
CA ALA A 222 -18.26 -14.13 -14.09
C ALA A 222 -17.31 -14.64 -13.01
N SER A 223 -16.07 -14.14 -12.99
CA SER A 223 -15.12 -14.47 -11.92
C SER A 223 -15.63 -14.02 -10.56
N MET A 224 -16.15 -12.79 -10.42
CA MET A 224 -16.72 -12.32 -9.14
C MET A 224 -17.93 -13.17 -8.71
N LEU A 225 -18.89 -13.40 -9.61
CA LEU A 225 -20.12 -14.15 -9.34
C LEU A 225 -19.84 -15.61 -8.94
N SER A 226 -18.89 -16.27 -9.62
CA SER A 226 -18.54 -17.65 -9.30
C SER A 226 -17.99 -17.80 -7.88
N ARG A 227 -17.22 -16.83 -7.39
CA ARG A 227 -16.68 -16.80 -6.01
C ARG A 227 -17.73 -16.51 -4.94
N MET A 228 -18.85 -15.89 -5.34
CA MET A 228 -19.99 -15.69 -4.44
C MET A 228 -20.64 -17.02 -4.09
N VAL A 229 -20.75 -17.93 -5.07
CA VAL A 229 -21.52 -19.19 -4.96
C VAL A 229 -20.67 -20.43 -4.72
N ASP A 230 -19.36 -20.37 -4.99
CA ASP A 230 -18.42 -21.48 -4.78
C ASP A 230 -17.27 -21.00 -3.89
N GLU A 231 -17.27 -21.45 -2.63
CA GLU A 231 -16.29 -21.03 -1.63
C GLU A 231 -14.86 -21.42 -2.00
N SER A 232 -14.70 -22.52 -2.74
CA SER A 232 -13.37 -23.02 -3.16
C SER A 232 -12.68 -22.11 -4.17
N LEU A 233 -13.43 -21.19 -4.80
CA LEU A 233 -12.90 -20.23 -5.77
C LEU A 233 -12.48 -18.89 -5.14
N ARG A 234 -12.80 -18.67 -3.86
CA ARG A 234 -12.44 -17.46 -3.13
C ARG A 234 -10.93 -17.34 -3.01
N LEU A 235 -10.43 -16.11 -3.13
CA LEU A 235 -9.02 -15.81 -3.20
C LEU A 235 -8.46 -15.51 -1.82
N GLN A 236 -7.34 -16.14 -1.49
CA GLN A 236 -6.46 -15.70 -0.42
C GLN A 236 -5.49 -14.66 -0.99
N LEU A 237 -5.43 -13.49 -0.35
CA LEU A 237 -4.54 -12.42 -0.76
C LEU A 237 -3.21 -12.58 -0.02
N ASP A 238 -2.16 -12.90 -0.78
CA ASP A 238 -0.79 -12.93 -0.27
C ASP A 238 -0.20 -11.52 -0.28
N TRP A 239 -0.90 -10.59 0.39
CA TRP A 239 -0.39 -9.26 0.67
C TRP A 239 0.30 -9.36 2.02
N SER A 240 1.58 -9.71 1.99
CA SER A 240 2.32 -9.95 3.21
C SER A 240 2.34 -8.68 4.07
N ALA A 241 2.31 -8.87 5.40
CA ALA A 241 3.03 -7.98 6.29
C ALA A 241 4.44 -7.80 5.70
N ALA A 242 5.01 -6.60 5.79
CA ALA A 242 6.29 -6.34 5.15
C ALA A 242 7.30 -7.44 5.55
N PRO A 243 8.05 -8.02 4.59
CA PRO A 243 8.94 -9.15 4.88
C PRO A 243 9.92 -8.81 6.00
N ASP A 244 10.50 -9.77 6.70
CA ASP A 244 11.34 -9.52 7.89
C ASP A 244 12.51 -8.56 7.65
N TYR A 245 12.97 -8.47 6.39
CA TYR A 245 14.00 -7.51 5.99
C TYR A 245 13.46 -6.09 5.79
N SER A 246 12.15 -5.89 5.59
CA SER A 246 11.61 -4.59 5.19
C SER A 246 11.82 -3.52 6.25
N ALA A 247 12.26 -2.36 5.79
CA ALA A 247 12.43 -1.20 6.65
C ALA A 247 11.18 -0.31 6.75
N VAL A 248 10.04 -0.73 6.19
CA VAL A 248 8.78 0.05 6.19
C VAL A 248 8.37 0.44 7.62
N GLY A 249 8.10 1.73 7.81
CA GLY A 249 7.74 2.30 9.10
C GLY A 249 8.91 2.82 9.92
N THR A 250 10.17 2.54 9.51
CA THR A 250 11.36 3.14 10.12
C THR A 250 11.38 4.65 9.88
N THR A 251 11.61 5.42 10.93
CA THR A 251 11.69 6.88 10.86
C THR A 251 13.14 7.37 10.88
N MET A 252 13.35 8.61 10.46
CA MET A 252 14.65 9.30 10.60
C MET A 252 15.18 9.28 12.04
N ALA A 253 14.30 9.30 13.04
CA ALA A 253 14.68 9.30 14.45
C ALA A 253 15.22 7.93 14.91
N ASP A 254 14.69 6.84 14.36
CA ASP A 254 15.10 5.47 14.69
C ASP A 254 16.53 5.17 14.23
N LEU A 255 17.02 5.89 13.21
CA LEU A 255 18.40 5.79 12.71
C LEU A 255 19.45 6.42 13.64
N VAL A 256 19.03 7.04 14.74
CA VAL A 256 19.94 7.72 15.68
C VAL A 256 19.91 7.06 17.05
N PRO A 257 21.06 6.57 17.55
CA PRO A 257 21.13 5.99 18.88
C PRO A 257 20.73 6.98 19.96
N THR A 258 19.80 6.58 20.82
CA THR A 258 19.28 7.41 21.92
C THR A 258 20.41 7.94 22.81
N ALA A 259 20.24 9.15 23.31
CA ALA A 259 21.21 9.80 24.19
C ALA A 259 20.48 10.62 25.26
N GLN A 260 21.08 10.70 26.44
CA GLN A 260 20.56 11.51 27.53
C GLN A 260 20.75 12.99 27.22
N PHE A 261 19.67 13.75 27.37
CA PHE A 261 19.71 15.20 27.26
C PHE A 261 20.27 15.85 28.54
N VAL A 262 21.18 16.80 28.38
CA VAL A 262 21.78 17.62 29.44
C VAL A 262 21.36 19.07 29.23
N ALA A 263 20.67 19.67 30.21
CA ALA A 263 20.13 21.03 30.06
C ALA A 263 21.22 22.11 29.95
N ASN A 264 22.36 21.92 30.61
CA ASN A 264 23.49 22.86 30.69
C ASN A 264 24.81 22.17 30.27
N PRO A 265 24.96 21.75 29.00
CA PRO A 265 26.14 21.00 28.59
C PRO A 265 27.41 21.85 28.76
N ALA A 266 28.42 21.30 29.44
CA ALA A 266 29.69 21.98 29.74
C ALA A 266 30.86 21.46 28.89
N SER A 267 30.65 20.35 28.17
CA SER A 267 31.67 19.68 27.35
C SER A 267 31.20 19.41 25.92
N ALA A 268 32.16 19.22 25.00
CA ALA A 268 31.86 18.83 23.62
C ALA A 268 31.14 17.47 23.54
N ALA A 269 31.40 16.56 24.49
CA ALA A 269 30.72 15.27 24.57
C ALA A 269 29.24 15.42 24.93
N GLU A 270 28.91 16.30 25.89
CA GLU A 270 27.51 16.58 26.25
C GLU A 270 26.76 17.30 25.13
N ILE A 271 27.42 18.23 24.41
CA ILE A 271 26.83 18.89 23.24
C ILE A 271 26.52 17.85 22.15
N ARG A 272 27.44 16.92 21.86
CA ARG A 272 27.24 15.80 20.93
C ARG A 272 26.07 14.92 21.37
N GLY A 273 26.01 14.58 22.67
CA GLY A 273 24.92 13.80 23.25
C GLY A 273 23.56 14.50 23.10
N ASN A 274 23.50 15.81 23.31
CA ASN A 274 22.29 16.58 23.11
C ASN A 274 21.84 16.60 21.65
N VAL A 275 22.76 16.77 20.69
CA VAL A 275 22.42 16.72 19.24
C VAL A 275 21.82 15.36 18.90
N ARG A 276 22.43 14.27 19.36
CA ARG A 276 21.85 12.92 19.21
C ARG A 276 20.47 12.79 19.84
N SER A 277 20.30 13.27 21.08
CA SER A 277 19.03 13.21 21.80
C SER A 277 17.92 13.95 21.04
N MET A 278 18.24 15.12 20.48
CA MET A 278 17.33 15.89 19.64
C MET A 278 16.92 15.11 18.38
N LEU A 279 17.90 14.57 17.64
CA LEU A 279 17.64 13.81 16.41
C LEU A 279 16.82 12.54 16.68
N ALA A 280 17.19 11.77 17.71
CA ALA A 280 16.47 10.56 18.15
C ALA A 280 15.05 10.84 18.68
N SER A 281 14.72 12.10 18.98
CA SER A 281 13.37 12.53 19.36
C SER A 281 12.58 13.11 18.16
N GLY A 282 13.13 13.03 16.95
CA GLY A 282 12.55 13.65 15.75
C GLY A 282 12.48 15.18 15.82
N GLN A 283 13.23 15.80 16.72
CA GLN A 283 13.22 17.25 16.92
C GLN A 283 14.27 17.92 16.05
N ARG A 284 14.05 19.21 15.80
CA ARG A 284 14.99 20.10 15.08
C ARG A 284 15.39 21.32 15.89
N THR A 285 14.91 21.40 17.12
CA THR A 285 15.17 22.49 18.04
C THR A 285 15.64 21.93 19.35
N MET A 286 16.56 22.63 20.00
CA MET A 286 17.13 22.23 21.26
C MET A 286 17.21 23.43 22.19
N SER A 287 16.57 23.34 23.36
CA SER A 287 16.56 24.42 24.36
C SER A 287 17.45 24.06 25.54
N LEU A 288 18.48 24.86 25.76
CA LEU A 288 19.46 24.74 26.82
C LEU A 288 19.22 25.81 27.89
N GLN A 289 19.50 25.45 29.13
CA GLN A 289 19.31 26.30 30.30
C GLN A 289 20.57 26.32 31.15
N TYR A 290 21.25 27.45 31.17
CA TYR A 290 22.41 27.72 32.01
C TYR A 290 22.03 28.62 33.19
N PRO A 291 22.88 28.73 34.24
CA PRO A 291 22.70 29.73 35.28
C PRO A 291 22.66 31.15 34.68
N GLY A 292 21.80 32.02 35.23
CA GLY A 292 21.69 33.40 34.76
C GLY A 292 23.01 34.16 34.85
N ASN A 293 23.31 34.99 33.85
CA ASN A 293 24.56 35.76 33.73
C ASN A 293 25.84 34.90 33.62
N SER A 294 25.75 33.59 33.39
CA SER A 294 26.93 32.73 33.19
C SER A 294 27.39 32.62 31.73
N LEU A 295 26.55 33.06 30.78
CA LEU A 295 26.81 32.96 29.35
C LEU A 295 27.55 34.19 28.80
N THR A 296 28.41 33.95 27.82
CA THR A 296 29.03 35.00 26.98
C THR A 296 28.68 34.77 25.51
N ALA A 297 28.73 35.82 24.68
CA ALA A 297 28.51 35.67 23.24
C ALA A 297 29.52 34.69 22.60
N SER A 298 30.78 34.72 23.04
CA SER A 298 31.82 33.77 22.58
C SER A 298 31.49 32.32 22.96
N PHE A 299 30.95 32.08 24.16
CA PHE A 299 30.49 30.74 24.55
C PHE A 299 29.35 30.25 23.65
N VAL A 300 28.35 31.11 23.38
CA VAL A 300 27.23 30.75 22.50
C VAL A 300 27.70 30.46 21.08
N ASN A 301 28.67 31.22 20.55
CA ASN A 301 29.26 30.96 19.24
C ASN A 301 30.00 29.61 19.21
N ASN A 302 30.78 29.28 20.24
CA ASN A 302 31.45 27.98 20.34
C ASN A 302 30.45 26.82 20.43
N LEU A 303 29.36 27.02 21.19
CA LEU A 303 28.25 26.06 21.29
C LEU A 303 27.59 25.85 19.91
N LEU A 304 27.30 26.93 19.17
CA LEU A 304 26.71 26.87 17.84
C LEU A 304 27.62 26.11 16.85
N ASN A 305 28.91 26.43 16.83
CA ASN A 305 29.89 25.76 15.96
C ASN A 305 30.04 24.27 16.31
N SER A 306 30.04 23.94 17.61
CA SER A 306 30.06 22.56 18.07
C SER A 306 28.79 21.82 17.66
N ALA A 307 27.61 22.41 17.83
CA ALA A 307 26.34 21.81 17.41
C ALA A 307 26.28 21.58 15.89
N LEU A 308 26.74 22.55 15.09
CA LEU A 308 26.83 22.41 13.63
C LEU A 308 27.77 21.29 13.21
N THR A 309 28.96 21.22 13.82
CA THR A 309 29.92 20.14 13.54
C THR A 309 29.33 18.76 13.86
N ASN A 310 28.66 18.64 15.01
CA ASN A 310 28.06 17.37 15.42
C ASN A 310 26.88 16.98 14.53
N VAL A 311 26.01 17.91 14.12
CA VAL A 311 24.87 17.56 13.27
C VAL A 311 25.30 17.18 11.85
N LYS A 312 26.38 17.77 11.32
CA LYS A 312 26.96 17.37 10.03
C LYS A 312 27.47 15.93 10.01
N SER A 313 27.86 15.37 11.16
CA SER A 313 28.19 13.93 11.25
C SER A 313 26.98 13.02 11.07
N TYR A 314 25.76 13.57 11.19
CA TYR A 314 24.48 12.93 10.87
C TYR A 314 23.89 13.56 9.59
N CYS A 315 24.70 13.71 8.54
CA CYS A 315 24.29 14.38 7.30
C CYS A 315 23.05 13.75 6.63
N GLU A 316 22.78 12.47 6.88
CA GLU A 316 21.54 11.79 6.49
C GLU A 316 20.27 12.43 7.07
N GLN A 317 20.39 13.15 8.21
CA GLN A 317 19.31 13.91 8.83
C GLN A 317 19.06 15.27 8.15
N MET A 318 19.87 15.64 7.15
CA MET A 318 19.68 16.81 6.30
C MET A 318 19.68 18.16 7.03
N TYR A 319 20.37 18.26 8.17
CA TYR A 319 20.64 19.54 8.81
C TYR A 319 22.06 19.97 8.51
N ASN A 320 22.23 21.11 7.86
CA ASN A 320 23.54 21.66 7.52
C ASN A 320 23.72 23.12 7.98
N THR A 321 22.72 23.68 8.67
CA THR A 321 22.73 25.03 9.23
C THR A 321 22.21 24.99 10.67
N VAL A 322 22.82 25.78 11.56
CA VAL A 322 22.34 25.98 12.94
C VAL A 322 22.25 27.48 13.21
N SER A 323 21.10 27.93 13.68
CA SER A 323 20.92 29.28 14.24
C SER A 323 20.59 29.20 15.72
N CYS A 324 20.78 30.31 16.45
CA CYS A 324 20.44 30.36 17.86
C CYS A 324 19.71 31.64 18.25
N THR A 325 18.85 31.53 19.27
CA THR A 325 18.33 32.65 20.05
C THR A 325 18.78 32.48 21.49
N TYR A 326 19.20 33.55 22.17
CA TYR A 326 19.68 33.46 23.55
C TYR A 326 19.36 34.69 24.38
N ASP A 327 19.24 34.49 25.69
CA ASP A 327 19.09 35.53 26.71
C ASP A 327 20.17 35.32 27.78
N LEU A 328 21.18 36.20 27.79
CA LEU A 328 22.34 36.07 28.69
C LEU A 328 21.94 36.27 30.17
N ALA A 329 20.94 37.10 30.45
CA ALA A 329 20.50 37.37 31.81
C ALA A 329 19.76 36.15 32.38
N LYS A 330 18.92 35.50 31.56
CA LYS A 330 18.18 34.29 31.95
C LYS A 330 18.96 33.00 31.77
N GLY A 331 20.08 33.03 31.04
CA GLY A 331 20.89 31.85 30.74
C GLY A 331 20.23 30.89 29.74
N THR A 332 19.28 31.34 28.92
CA THR A 332 18.58 30.46 27.96
C THR A 332 19.25 30.52 26.58
N VAL A 333 19.41 29.37 25.93
CA VAL A 333 19.84 29.26 24.53
C VAL A 333 18.93 28.28 23.81
N THR A 334 18.34 28.67 22.68
CA THR A 334 17.61 27.77 21.81
C THR A 334 18.33 27.67 20.48
N LEU A 335 18.77 26.46 20.13
CA LEU A 335 19.34 26.12 18.83
C LEU A 335 18.23 25.66 17.89
N ASN A 336 18.26 26.12 16.65
CA ASN A 336 17.34 25.70 15.59
C ASN A 336 18.15 25.19 14.40
N PHE A 337 17.85 23.95 13.99
CA PHE A 337 18.54 23.23 12.94
C PHE A 337 17.72 23.31 11.65
N SER A 338 18.37 23.70 10.56
CA SER A 338 17.74 23.90 9.25
C SER A 338 18.71 23.52 8.12
N ALA A 339 18.24 23.62 6.87
CA ALA A 339 19.10 23.42 5.71
C ALA A 339 18.57 24.11 4.45
N ALA A 340 19.47 24.37 3.50
CA ALA A 340 19.18 24.78 2.12
C ALA A 340 18.10 25.89 1.99
N SER A 341 18.14 26.89 2.88
CA SER A 341 17.12 27.97 2.99
C SER A 341 15.66 27.50 3.05
N SER A 342 15.43 26.26 3.47
CA SER A 342 14.10 25.64 3.49
C SER A 342 13.31 26.07 4.71
N THR A 343 12.00 26.24 4.53
CA THR A 343 11.07 26.37 5.65
C THR A 343 11.00 25.06 6.45
N ALA A 344 10.42 25.13 7.65
CA ALA A 344 10.19 23.96 8.50
C ALA A 344 9.43 22.84 7.82
N SER A 345 8.34 23.22 7.15
CA SER A 345 7.45 22.28 6.48
C SER A 345 8.16 21.62 5.29
N GLN A 346 8.86 22.41 4.47
CA GLN A 346 9.63 21.90 3.34
C GLN A 346 10.70 20.88 3.79
N LEU A 347 11.50 21.23 4.81
CA LEU A 347 12.54 20.32 5.29
C LEU A 347 11.94 19.03 5.89
N SER A 348 10.80 19.12 6.57
CA SER A 348 10.06 17.94 7.03
C SER A 348 9.63 17.06 5.86
N SER A 349 9.06 17.65 4.80
CA SER A 349 8.66 16.91 3.59
C SER A 349 9.86 16.28 2.89
N TYR A 350 10.99 16.98 2.78
CA TYR A 350 12.22 16.43 2.18
C TYR A 350 12.76 15.25 2.98
N ARG A 351 12.78 15.35 4.32
CA ARG A 351 13.20 14.25 5.19
C ARG A 351 12.27 13.03 5.06
N SER A 352 10.95 13.23 5.13
CA SER A 352 9.99 12.13 4.96
C SER A 352 10.12 11.46 3.60
N PHE A 353 10.13 12.25 2.51
CA PHE A 353 10.29 11.72 1.16
C PHE A 353 11.57 10.89 1.00
N SER A 354 12.68 11.38 1.54
CA SER A 354 13.96 10.67 1.41
C SER A 354 14.00 9.40 2.24
N MET A 355 13.35 9.37 3.40
CA MET A 355 13.22 8.17 4.21
C MET A 355 12.40 7.11 3.45
N ASP A 356 11.23 7.50 2.92
CA ASP A 356 10.35 6.60 2.15
C ASP A 356 11.09 6.02 0.94
N ARG A 357 11.84 6.86 0.22
CA ARG A 357 12.59 6.43 -0.96
C ARG A 357 13.82 5.58 -0.62
N ALA A 358 14.50 5.87 0.49
CA ALA A 358 15.59 5.02 0.97
C ALA A 358 15.09 3.63 1.37
N ILE A 359 13.93 3.54 2.04
CA ILE A 359 13.25 2.27 2.35
C ILE A 359 12.88 1.53 1.08
N GLU A 360 12.32 2.24 0.09
CA GLU A 360 11.96 1.61 -1.19
C GLU A 360 13.18 1.00 -1.90
N VAL A 361 14.30 1.73 -1.95
CA VAL A 361 15.56 1.24 -2.53
C VAL A 361 16.12 0.05 -1.74
N HIS A 362 16.12 0.15 -0.41
CA HIS A 362 16.54 -0.92 0.48
C HIS A 362 15.72 -2.19 0.22
N ASP A 363 14.40 -2.10 0.29
CA ASP A 363 13.49 -3.23 0.13
C ASP A 363 13.56 -3.82 -1.29
N GLN A 364 13.74 -3.00 -2.33
CA GLN A 364 13.94 -3.46 -3.70
C GLN A 364 15.21 -4.30 -3.86
N LEU A 365 16.32 -3.91 -3.25
CA LEU A 365 17.59 -4.64 -3.32
C LEU A 365 17.54 -5.96 -2.53
N TRP A 366 16.78 -6.02 -1.44
CA TRP A 366 16.49 -7.26 -0.74
C TRP A 366 15.54 -8.17 -1.54
N GLU A 367 14.49 -7.61 -2.13
CA GLU A 367 13.52 -8.37 -2.93
C GLU A 367 14.15 -8.95 -4.20
N SER A 368 15.09 -8.22 -4.83
CA SER A 368 15.81 -8.71 -6.02
C SER A 368 16.86 -9.78 -5.70
N GLY A 369 17.25 -9.92 -4.43
CA GLY A 369 18.32 -10.81 -3.98
C GLY A 369 19.73 -10.26 -4.25
N GLU A 370 19.86 -8.97 -4.60
CA GLU A 370 21.16 -8.28 -4.67
C GLU A 370 21.74 -8.07 -3.27
N ILE A 371 20.87 -7.93 -2.26
CA ILE A 371 21.20 -8.01 -0.85
C ILE A 371 20.54 -9.25 -0.25
N THR A 372 21.32 -10.02 0.50
CA THR A 372 20.85 -11.22 1.19
C THR A 372 21.31 -11.21 2.66
N ALA A 373 20.63 -12.01 3.48
CA ALA A 373 20.91 -12.08 4.92
C ALA A 373 22.29 -12.65 5.27
N ASP A 374 22.92 -13.41 4.37
CA ASP A 374 24.24 -14.02 4.54
C ASP A 374 25.41 -13.11 4.09
N MET A 375 25.13 -11.95 3.50
CA MET A 375 26.16 -10.97 3.15
C MET A 375 26.74 -10.29 4.39
N THR A 376 28.05 -10.00 4.33
CA THR A 376 28.72 -9.20 5.36
C THR A 376 28.32 -7.73 5.27
N GLU A 377 28.57 -6.94 6.32
CA GLU A 377 28.29 -5.50 6.29
C GLU A 377 29.07 -4.83 5.15
N TYR A 378 30.31 -5.28 4.91
CA TYR A 378 31.13 -4.80 3.81
C TYR A 378 30.50 -5.05 2.44
N ASP A 379 29.98 -6.24 2.19
CA ASP A 379 29.36 -6.58 0.91
C ASP A 379 28.05 -5.81 0.70
N LYS A 380 27.21 -5.67 1.74
CA LYS A 380 26.00 -4.84 1.67
C LYS A 380 26.33 -3.37 1.40
N ALA A 381 27.30 -2.82 2.12
CA ALA A 381 27.77 -1.46 1.91
C ALA A 381 28.29 -1.24 0.48
N ARG A 382 28.92 -2.26 -0.12
CA ARG A 382 29.40 -2.21 -1.50
C ARG A 382 28.27 -2.20 -2.54
N VAL A 383 27.16 -2.91 -2.28
CA VAL A 383 25.98 -2.86 -3.15
C VAL A 383 25.37 -1.45 -3.13
N TYR A 384 25.16 -0.87 -1.96
CA TYR A 384 24.64 0.50 -1.85
C TYR A 384 25.60 1.54 -2.44
N TYR A 385 26.90 1.31 -2.34
CA TYR A 385 27.89 2.19 -2.95
C TYR A 385 27.71 2.24 -4.47
N ALA A 386 27.61 1.06 -5.10
CA ALA A 386 27.32 0.95 -6.52
C ALA A 386 26.00 1.62 -6.89
N TRP A 387 24.94 1.36 -6.11
CA TRP A 387 23.62 1.94 -6.35
C TRP A 387 23.66 3.47 -6.34
N VAL A 388 24.30 4.09 -5.35
CA VAL A 388 24.40 5.57 -5.28
C VAL A 388 25.18 6.14 -6.46
N CYS A 389 26.33 5.54 -6.80
CA CYS A 389 27.15 5.99 -7.94
C CYS A 389 26.43 5.80 -9.29
N GLU A 390 25.57 4.78 -9.44
CA GLU A 390 24.85 4.52 -10.69
C GLU A 390 23.55 5.32 -10.83
N ASN A 391 23.00 5.84 -9.72
CA ASN A 391 21.71 6.53 -9.68
C ASN A 391 21.81 8.02 -9.33
N CYS A 392 23.02 8.57 -9.28
CA CYS A 392 23.24 10.00 -9.04
C CYS A 392 24.24 10.58 -10.04
N TYR A 393 24.17 11.89 -10.27
CA TYR A 393 25.15 12.66 -11.03
C TYR A 393 25.56 13.91 -10.27
N TYR A 394 26.85 14.25 -10.36
CA TYR A 394 27.38 15.40 -9.62
C TYR A 394 26.83 16.73 -10.13
N ASP A 395 26.33 17.56 -9.22
CA ASP A 395 25.78 18.86 -9.53
C ASP A 395 26.83 19.98 -9.53
N GLN A 396 27.48 20.14 -10.69
CA GLN A 396 28.46 21.20 -10.92
C GLN A 396 27.89 22.63 -10.78
N GLY A 397 26.56 22.79 -10.80
CA GLY A 397 25.89 24.09 -10.73
C GLY A 397 25.30 24.42 -9.35
N ALA A 398 25.51 23.57 -8.35
CA ALA A 398 24.95 23.79 -7.02
C ALA A 398 25.57 25.02 -6.34
N SER A 399 24.73 25.83 -5.70
CA SER A 399 25.16 26.83 -4.71
C SER A 399 25.03 26.25 -3.30
N ASP A 400 25.63 26.91 -2.31
CA ASP A 400 25.56 26.55 -0.88
C ASP A 400 24.13 26.42 -0.33
N LEU A 401 23.14 27.01 -1.02
CA LEU A 401 21.73 26.97 -0.64
C LEU A 401 20.94 25.91 -1.41
N SER A 402 21.58 25.15 -2.30
CA SER A 402 20.92 24.16 -3.14
C SER A 402 20.42 22.96 -2.33
N LEU A 403 19.33 22.36 -2.80
CA LEU A 403 18.87 21.05 -2.31
C LEU A 403 19.86 19.93 -2.61
N SER A 404 20.80 20.14 -3.55
CA SER A 404 21.89 19.21 -3.88
C SER A 404 22.74 18.83 -2.67
N HIS A 405 22.73 19.63 -1.59
CA HIS A 405 23.38 19.33 -0.32
C HIS A 405 22.55 18.41 0.62
N LEU A 406 21.39 17.93 0.19
CA LEU A 406 20.50 17.05 0.95
C LEU A 406 20.39 15.71 0.23
N ALA A 407 20.30 14.61 0.99
CA ALA A 407 20.04 13.29 0.43
C ALA A 407 18.75 13.23 -0.40
N TYR A 408 17.79 14.12 -0.11
CA TYR A 408 16.59 14.35 -0.91
C TYR A 408 16.88 14.49 -2.40
N SER A 409 17.93 15.21 -2.78
CA SER A 409 18.23 15.48 -4.19
C SER A 409 18.72 14.23 -4.93
N VAL A 410 19.38 13.29 -4.23
CA VAL A 410 19.74 11.98 -4.79
C VAL A 410 18.47 11.19 -5.12
N PHE A 411 17.57 11.06 -4.15
CA PHE A 411 16.34 10.26 -4.29
C PHE A 411 15.27 10.86 -5.20
N ALA A 412 15.17 12.20 -5.24
CA ALA A 412 14.15 12.90 -6.03
C ALA A 412 14.60 13.17 -7.46
N TYR A 413 15.88 13.49 -7.67
CA TYR A 413 16.39 14.01 -8.94
C TYR A 413 17.56 13.23 -9.52
N GLY A 414 18.14 12.28 -8.78
CA GLY A 414 19.37 11.60 -9.19
C GLY A 414 20.52 12.58 -9.41
N LYS A 415 20.57 13.68 -8.64
CA LYS A 415 21.57 14.74 -8.83
C LYS A 415 21.90 15.44 -7.52
N ALA A 416 23.17 15.49 -7.12
CA ALA A 416 23.56 16.05 -5.82
C ALA A 416 25.03 16.53 -5.79
N VAL A 417 25.45 17.13 -4.67
CA VAL A 417 26.88 17.32 -4.33
C VAL A 417 27.26 16.46 -3.13
N CYS A 418 28.50 16.55 -2.67
CA CYS A 418 29.08 15.62 -1.68
C CYS A 418 28.23 15.40 -0.41
N ASP A 419 27.60 16.43 0.16
CA ASP A 419 26.69 16.27 1.31
C ASP A 419 25.49 15.39 0.98
N GLY A 420 24.89 15.56 -0.20
CA GLY A 420 23.74 14.78 -0.65
C GLY A 420 24.09 13.33 -0.93
N TYR A 421 25.22 13.08 -1.61
CA TYR A 421 25.75 11.73 -1.84
C TYR A 421 26.03 10.99 -0.53
N THR A 422 26.74 11.64 0.39
CA THR A 422 27.10 11.08 1.70
C THR A 422 25.85 10.83 2.54
N GLY A 423 24.91 11.78 2.57
CA GLY A 423 23.66 11.64 3.30
C GLY A 423 22.79 10.50 2.79
N ALA A 424 22.67 10.33 1.46
CA ALA A 424 21.88 9.24 0.87
C ALA A 424 22.49 7.87 1.14
N TYR A 425 23.82 7.78 1.00
CA TYR A 425 24.54 6.55 1.31
C TYR A 425 24.43 6.18 2.80
N ASN A 426 24.58 7.16 3.70
CA ASN A 426 24.40 6.93 5.14
C ASN A 426 22.98 6.49 5.52
N LEU A 427 21.93 6.98 4.83
CA LEU A 427 20.56 6.48 5.05
C LEU A 427 20.48 4.97 4.77
N LEU A 428 20.99 4.55 3.62
CA LEU A 428 20.93 3.14 3.19
C LEU A 428 21.73 2.23 4.12
N LEU A 429 22.93 2.66 4.55
CA LEU A 429 23.72 1.90 5.52
C LEU A 429 23.00 1.77 6.88
N LYS A 430 22.38 2.85 7.37
CA LYS A 430 21.69 2.81 8.66
C LYS A 430 20.42 1.98 8.65
N LEU A 431 19.78 1.83 7.49
CA LEU A 431 18.66 0.90 7.30
C LEU A 431 19.10 -0.57 7.51
N GLU A 432 20.35 -0.91 7.16
CA GLU A 432 20.97 -2.22 7.47
C GLU A 432 21.45 -2.36 8.92
N GLY A 433 21.31 -1.31 9.74
CA GLY A 433 21.88 -1.26 11.09
C GLY A 433 23.39 -0.99 11.13
N ILE A 434 24.02 -0.66 10.00
CA ILE A 434 25.46 -0.39 9.91
C ILE A 434 25.76 0.96 10.56
N GLN A 435 26.75 0.98 11.46
CA GLN A 435 27.18 2.21 12.13
C GLN A 435 28.01 3.07 11.17
N CYS A 436 27.51 4.26 10.84
CA CYS A 436 28.24 5.21 10.02
C CYS A 436 27.98 6.67 10.42
N TYR A 437 28.88 7.55 9.98
CA TYR A 437 28.78 9.00 10.13
C TYR A 437 29.48 9.74 8.97
N GLY A 438 29.11 11.00 8.77
CA GLY A 438 29.79 11.89 7.82
C GLY A 438 31.08 12.49 8.43
N LEU A 439 32.19 12.33 7.73
CA LEU A 439 33.46 13.01 8.03
C LEU A 439 33.72 14.06 6.95
N SER A 440 34.07 15.28 7.37
CA SER A 440 34.29 16.41 6.45
C SER A 440 35.57 17.15 6.74
N ASN A 441 36.14 17.75 5.69
CA ASN A 441 37.14 18.79 5.77
C ASN A 441 36.54 20.12 5.28
N ALA A 442 37.38 21.08 4.88
CA ALA A 442 36.91 22.40 4.46
C ALA A 442 36.01 22.37 3.21
N ASP A 443 36.28 21.46 2.27
CA ASP A 443 35.70 21.47 0.92
C ASP A 443 34.93 20.20 0.57
N HIS A 444 35.02 19.14 1.39
CA HIS A 444 34.48 17.83 1.06
C HIS A 444 33.95 17.07 2.28
N ILE A 445 33.00 16.17 2.04
CA ILE A 445 32.40 15.26 3.03
C ILE A 445 32.24 13.87 2.42
N TRP A 446 32.50 12.84 3.21
CA TRP A 446 32.34 11.43 2.84
C TRP A 446 31.96 10.58 4.06
N THR A 447 31.68 9.30 3.84
CA THR A 447 31.22 8.38 4.87
C THR A 447 32.39 7.70 5.58
N VAL A 448 32.33 7.60 6.90
CA VAL A 448 33.08 6.59 7.67
C VAL A 448 32.07 5.59 8.20
N ALA A 449 32.26 4.31 7.90
CA ALA A 449 31.40 3.21 8.31
C ALA A 449 32.20 2.11 9.01
N ASN A 450 31.67 1.58 10.10
CA ASN A 450 32.18 0.36 10.71
C ASN A 450 31.56 -0.82 9.94
N LEU A 451 32.40 -1.57 9.22
CA LEU A 451 32.00 -2.73 8.43
C LEU A 451 32.73 -3.95 8.98
N ASP A 452 31.96 -4.92 9.49
CA ASP A 452 32.46 -6.17 10.04
C ASP A 452 33.52 -5.94 11.16
N GLY A 453 33.31 -4.89 11.96
CA GLY A 453 34.18 -4.48 13.06
C GLY A 453 35.37 -3.60 12.67
N THR A 454 35.49 -3.18 11.40
CA THR A 454 36.59 -2.34 10.90
C THR A 454 36.07 -1.02 10.33
N ASP A 455 36.69 0.10 10.72
CA ASP A 455 36.31 1.41 10.18
C ASP A 455 36.91 1.61 8.79
N TYR A 456 36.03 1.91 7.83
CA TYR A 456 36.37 2.21 6.44
C TYR A 456 35.88 3.59 6.04
N HIS A 457 36.68 4.27 5.22
CA HIS A 457 36.36 5.54 4.60
C HIS A 457 35.83 5.29 3.18
N ILE A 458 34.65 5.83 2.87
CA ILE A 458 33.91 5.54 1.65
C ILE A 458 33.42 6.86 1.05
N ASP A 459 33.84 7.14 -0.18
CA ASP A 459 33.47 8.35 -0.91
C ASP A 459 32.70 8.01 -2.18
N THR A 460 31.38 8.14 -2.10
CA THR A 460 30.46 7.92 -3.22
C THR A 460 30.49 9.06 -4.24
N THR A 461 30.98 10.24 -3.86
CA THR A 461 31.06 11.40 -4.76
C THR A 461 32.22 11.24 -5.73
N TRP A 462 33.41 10.89 -5.22
CA TRP A 462 34.57 10.63 -6.08
C TRP A 462 34.49 9.26 -6.76
N GLY A 463 33.78 8.31 -6.14
CA GLY A 463 33.37 7.05 -6.77
C GLY A 463 32.58 7.23 -8.08
N ASP A 464 31.80 8.31 -8.18
CA ASP A 464 30.99 8.67 -9.35
C ASP A 464 31.71 9.64 -10.32
N SER A 465 33.04 9.79 -10.22
CA SER A 465 33.77 10.77 -11.05
C SER A 465 34.04 10.32 -12.50
N GLY A 466 33.64 9.11 -12.89
CA GLY A 466 34.01 8.48 -14.16
C GLY A 466 32.84 7.90 -14.96
N ALA A 467 33.15 7.23 -16.07
CA ALA A 467 32.14 6.54 -16.89
C ALA A 467 31.60 5.25 -16.23
N LYS A 468 32.24 4.81 -15.16
CA LYS A 468 31.89 3.66 -14.32
C LYS A 468 32.26 3.99 -12.89
N THR A 469 31.57 3.35 -11.95
CA THR A 469 31.87 3.40 -10.52
C THR A 469 33.33 3.06 -10.22
N ASP A 470 34.04 3.97 -9.55
CA ASP A 470 35.44 3.81 -9.15
C ASP A 470 35.56 3.31 -7.70
N TYR A 471 35.75 2.00 -7.56
CA TYR A 471 35.91 1.35 -6.26
C TYR A 471 37.23 1.69 -5.54
N ALA A 472 38.14 2.48 -6.11
CA ALA A 472 39.31 2.98 -5.37
C ALA A 472 38.91 3.86 -4.16
N TYR A 473 37.72 4.45 -4.20
CA TYR A 473 37.14 5.27 -3.13
C TYR A 473 36.17 4.50 -2.22
N PHE A 474 36.06 3.18 -2.40
CA PHE A 474 35.29 2.30 -1.52
C PHE A 474 36.23 1.53 -0.59
N GLY A 475 35.92 1.50 0.72
CA GLY A 475 36.67 0.68 1.67
C GLY A 475 38.10 1.18 1.93
N MET A 476 38.36 2.49 1.87
CA MET A 476 39.68 3.05 2.13
C MET A 476 40.05 2.93 3.61
N THR A 477 41.31 2.60 3.88
CA THR A 477 41.90 2.81 5.23
C THR A 477 42.01 4.30 5.55
N SER A 478 42.12 4.65 6.83
CA SER A 478 42.31 6.06 7.24
C SER A 478 43.54 6.70 6.59
N ALA A 479 44.62 5.94 6.35
CA ALA A 479 45.82 6.46 5.67
C ALA A 479 45.59 6.74 4.18
N GLN A 480 44.83 5.89 3.48
CA GLN A 480 44.45 6.13 2.08
C GLN A 480 43.50 7.31 1.97
N SER A 481 42.50 7.38 2.85
CA SER A 481 41.58 8.53 2.91
C SER A 481 42.34 9.82 3.21
N TRP A 482 43.29 9.83 4.15
CA TRP A 482 44.13 10.99 4.42
C TRP A 482 44.93 11.47 3.20
N ALA A 483 45.45 10.52 2.42
CA ALA A 483 46.21 10.84 1.21
C ALA A 483 45.32 11.42 0.09
N ALA A 484 44.05 11.00 0.00
CA ALA A 484 43.09 11.49 -0.98
C ALA A 484 42.45 12.84 -0.54
N HIS A 485 42.06 12.93 0.72
CA HIS A 485 41.44 14.11 1.33
C HIS A 485 42.03 14.28 2.75
N PRO A 486 42.94 15.23 2.99
CA PRO A 486 43.41 15.53 4.34
C PRO A 486 42.26 16.09 5.22
N TRP A 487 42.16 15.69 6.49
CA TRP A 487 41.05 16.08 7.40
C TRP A 487 41.41 16.59 8.79
#